data_AF-A0A1X0JAD7-F1
#
_entry.id   AF-A0A1X0JAD7-F1
#
_cell.length_a   1.000
_cell.length_b   1.000
_cell.length_c   1.000
_cell.angle_alpha   90.00
_cell.angle_beta   90.00
_cell.angle_gamma   90.00
#
_symmetry.space_group_name_H-M   'P 1'
#
loop_
_entity.id
_entity.type
_entity.pdbx_description
1 polymer ?
#
loop_
_entity_poly.entity_id
_entity_poly.type
_entity_poly.pdbx_seq_one_letter_code
_entity_poly.pdbx_strand_id
1 'polypeptide(L)'
;PAELQQRVREVAREHNATNFMVMQAALAILLSETSATGDVPIGFPIAGRRDPALDDVIGFFVNMLVLRVDLAGDPTVAELLAQVRRRSLAAFEHQDVPFEVLVERLNPTRSMSHHPLVQVALAWQPNGEPTAG
;
A
#
# COMPACT_ATOMS: atom_id res chain seq x y z
N PRO A 1 17.96 1.49 12.51
CA PRO A 1 18.69 2.61 13.18
C PRO A 1 17.73 3.76 13.53
N ALA A 2 17.85 4.37 14.71
CA ALA A 2 16.92 5.39 15.19
C ALA A 2 16.93 6.67 14.34
N GLU A 3 18.11 7.12 13.91
CA GLU A 3 18.28 8.31 13.07
C GLU A 3 17.56 8.19 11.72
N LEU A 4 17.63 7.01 11.08
CA LEU A 4 16.91 6.77 9.83
C LEU A 4 15.39 6.83 10.03
N GLN A 5 14.89 6.26 11.13
CA GLN A 5 13.47 6.33 11.44
C GLN A 5 13.02 7.77 11.70
N GLN A 6 13.86 8.58 12.33
CA GLN A 6 13.58 10.00 12.53
C GLN A 6 13.51 10.76 11.19
N ARG A 7 14.49 10.55 10.30
CA ARG A 7 14.47 11.16 8.96
C ARG A 7 13.24 10.75 8.13
N VAL A 8 12.80 9.50 8.23
CA VAL A 8 11.56 9.04 7.59
C VAL A 8 10.35 9.81 8.13
N ARG A 9 10.26 10.02 9.45
CA ARG A 9 9.18 10.81 10.06
C ARG A 9 9.21 12.27 9.62
N GLU A 10 10.39 12.86 9.52
CA GLU A 10 10.58 14.24 9.06
C GLU A 10 10.08 14.41 7.62
N VAL A 11 10.53 13.54 6.70
CA VAL A 11 10.07 13.52 5.31
C VAL A 11 8.56 13.31 5.21
N ALA A 12 8.02 12.35 5.98
CA ALA A 12 6.58 12.11 5.99
C ALA A 12 5.80 13.39 6.36
N ARG A 13 6.25 14.09 7.41
CA ARG A 13 5.64 15.33 7.88
C ARG A 13 5.73 16.45 6.85
N GLU A 14 6.91 16.67 6.26
CA GLU A 14 7.15 17.72 5.26
C GLU A 14 6.25 17.56 4.03
N HIS A 15 5.97 16.33 3.63
CA HIS A 15 5.15 16.01 2.46
C HIS A 15 3.68 15.71 2.78
N ASN A 16 3.21 15.96 4.01
CA ASN A 16 1.85 15.63 4.47
C ASN A 16 1.46 14.15 4.21
N ALA A 17 2.43 13.25 4.33
CA ALA A 17 2.32 11.82 4.11
C ALA A 17 2.49 11.05 5.43
N THR A 18 2.15 9.76 5.42
CA THR A 18 2.44 8.87 6.55
C THR A 18 3.79 8.18 6.37
N ASN A 19 4.39 7.68 7.44
CA ASN A 19 5.59 6.83 7.34
C ASN A 19 5.35 5.63 6.41
N PHE A 20 4.15 5.07 6.43
CA PHE A 20 3.76 3.98 5.53
C PHE A 20 3.82 4.40 4.06
N MET A 21 3.32 5.58 3.71
CA MET A 21 3.42 6.13 2.34
C MET A 21 4.88 6.36 1.92
N VAL A 22 5.75 6.81 2.83
CA VAL A 22 7.19 6.93 2.55
C VAL A 22 7.81 5.58 2.24
N MET A 23 7.45 4.55 3.01
CA MET A 23 7.94 3.18 2.78
C MET A 23 7.38 2.58 1.49
N GLN A 24 6.13 2.86 1.13
CA GLN A 24 5.55 2.49 -0.17
C GLN A 24 6.33 3.11 -1.34
N ALA A 25 6.67 4.41 -1.25
CA ALA A 25 7.46 5.09 -2.27
C ALA A 25 8.88 4.50 -2.39
N ALA A 26 9.56 4.27 -1.26
CA ALA A 26 10.89 3.66 -1.25
C ALA A 26 10.88 2.24 -1.84
N LEU A 27 9.87 1.43 -1.53
CA LEU A 27 9.70 0.10 -2.11
C LEU A 27 9.44 0.17 -3.61
N ALA A 28 8.61 1.12 -4.07
CA ALA A 28 8.34 1.30 -5.50
C ALA A 28 9.60 1.64 -6.30
N ILE A 29 10.46 2.51 -5.77
CA ILE A 29 11.78 2.84 -6.36
C ILE A 29 12.64 1.57 -6.47
N LEU A 30 12.78 0.83 -5.37
CA LEU A 30 13.59 -0.39 -5.35
C LEU A 30 13.10 -1.44 -6.36
N LEU A 31 11.78 -1.64 -6.45
CA LEU A 31 11.19 -2.61 -7.37
C LEU A 31 11.31 -2.17 -8.83
N SER A 32 11.17 -0.87 -9.10
CA SER A 32 11.36 -0.28 -10.43
C SER A 32 12.78 -0.54 -10.94
N GLU A 33 13.79 -0.26 -10.11
CA GLU A 33 15.20 -0.50 -10.46
C GLU A 33 15.49 -2.00 -10.66
N THR A 34 14.94 -2.86 -9.82
CA THR A 34 15.21 -4.31 -9.89
C THR A 34 14.49 -4.99 -11.05
N SER A 35 13.31 -4.48 -11.43
CA SER A 35 12.42 -5.12 -12.42
C SER A 35 12.46 -4.42 -13.79
N ALA A 36 13.22 -3.33 -13.92
CA ALA A 36 13.31 -2.49 -15.12
C ALA A 36 11.94 -2.03 -15.67
N THR A 37 10.98 -1.76 -14.78
CA THR A 37 9.63 -1.26 -15.12
C THR A 37 9.32 0.03 -14.37
N GLY A 38 8.77 1.01 -15.08
CA GLY A 38 8.32 2.27 -14.47
C GLY A 38 6.93 2.18 -13.81
N ASP A 39 6.19 1.10 -14.01
CA ASP A 39 4.84 0.93 -13.44
C ASP A 39 4.85 -0.23 -12.44
N VAL A 40 4.67 0.10 -11.16
CA VAL A 40 4.88 -0.83 -10.05
C VAL A 40 3.58 -0.97 -9.23
N PRO A 41 2.90 -2.13 -9.30
CA PRO A 41 1.79 -2.45 -8.41
C PRO A 41 2.30 -2.97 -7.06
N ILE A 42 1.84 -2.36 -5.97
CA ILE A 42 2.11 -2.77 -4.58
C ILE A 42 0.80 -3.04 -3.87
N GLY A 43 0.67 -4.22 -3.29
CA GLY A 43 -0.48 -4.62 -2.49
C GLY A 43 -0.28 -4.24 -1.04
N PHE A 44 -1.34 -3.87 -0.33
CA PHE A 44 -1.27 -3.69 1.11
C PHE A 44 -2.55 -4.15 1.80
N PRO A 45 -2.43 -4.96 2.87
CA PRO A 45 -3.57 -5.42 3.63
C PRO A 45 -4.12 -4.28 4.50
N ILE A 46 -5.44 -4.25 4.65
CA ILE A 46 -6.15 -3.38 5.56
C ILE A 46 -7.12 -4.21 6.41
N ALA A 47 -7.42 -3.72 7.62
CA ALA A 47 -8.54 -4.27 8.37
C ALA A 47 -9.85 -3.86 7.66
N GLY A 48 -10.65 -4.83 7.23
CA GLY A 48 -11.99 -4.65 6.70
C GLY A 48 -13.06 -4.50 7.79
N ARG A 49 -12.67 -4.01 8.97
CA ARG A 49 -13.57 -3.75 10.10
C ARG A 49 -14.02 -2.29 10.06
N ARG A 50 -15.04 -1.99 9.26
CA ARG A 50 -15.70 -0.67 9.26
C ARG A 50 -16.92 -0.59 10.15
N ASP A 51 -17.52 -1.72 10.46
CA ASP A 51 -18.61 -1.81 11.42
C ASP A 51 -18.02 -2.06 12.82
N PRO A 52 -18.21 -1.15 13.79
CA PRO A 52 -17.77 -1.36 15.17
C PRO A 52 -18.30 -2.67 15.78
N ALA A 53 -19.41 -3.21 15.28
CA ALA A 53 -19.94 -4.50 15.69
C ALA A 53 -19.01 -5.69 15.35
N LEU A 54 -18.02 -5.51 14.48
CA LEU A 54 -17.06 -6.53 14.04
C LEU A 54 -15.72 -6.46 14.79
N ASP A 55 -15.53 -5.48 15.68
CA ASP A 55 -14.27 -5.30 16.39
C ASP A 55 -13.94 -6.48 17.32
N ASP A 56 -14.96 -7.03 17.98
CA ASP A 56 -14.84 -8.16 18.92
C ASP A 56 -15.11 -9.53 18.26
N VAL A 57 -15.35 -9.56 16.94
CA VAL A 57 -15.64 -10.80 16.21
C VAL A 57 -14.35 -11.47 15.75
N ILE A 58 -14.16 -12.72 16.16
CA ILE A 58 -13.10 -13.59 15.66
C ILE A 58 -13.46 -14.02 14.24
N GLY A 59 -12.71 -13.54 13.25
CA GLY A 59 -12.89 -13.88 11.83
C GLY A 59 -11.83 -13.25 10.93
N PHE A 60 -11.76 -13.69 9.67
CA PHE A 60 -10.83 -13.16 8.67
C PHE A 60 -11.46 -11.98 7.93
N PHE A 61 -11.12 -10.76 8.34
CA PHE A 61 -11.66 -9.52 7.79
C PHE A 61 -10.62 -8.70 7.04
N VAL A 62 -9.51 -9.28 6.58
CA VAL A 62 -8.49 -8.52 5.83
C VAL A 62 -8.96 -8.33 4.40
N ASN A 63 -8.99 -7.07 3.94
CA ASN A 63 -9.09 -6.76 2.51
C ASN A 63 -7.72 -6.33 1.98
N MET A 64 -7.47 -6.56 0.69
CA MET A 64 -6.23 -6.14 0.02
C MET A 64 -6.50 -4.97 -0.91
N LEU A 65 -5.80 -3.86 -0.70
CA LEU A 65 -5.80 -2.73 -1.62
C LEU A 65 -4.56 -2.77 -2.52
N VAL A 66 -4.68 -2.21 -3.73
CA VAL A 66 -3.60 -2.14 -4.71
C VAL A 66 -3.23 -0.69 -4.99
N LEU A 67 -1.98 -0.34 -4.74
CA LEU A 67 -1.38 0.93 -5.11
C LEU A 67 -0.54 0.74 -6.38
N ARG A 68 -0.94 1.36 -7.49
CA ARG A 68 -0.08 1.47 -8.68
C ARG A 68 0.75 2.74 -8.59
N VAL A 69 2.06 2.61 -8.63
CA VAL A 69 3.02 3.73 -8.60
C VAL A 69 3.66 3.85 -9.98
N ASP A 70 3.76 5.08 -10.49
CA ASP A 70 4.31 5.35 -11.82
C ASP A 70 5.57 6.20 -11.66
N LEU A 71 6.69 5.58 -11.98
CA LEU A 71 8.06 6.09 -12.01
C LEU A 71 8.54 6.40 -13.44
N ALA A 72 7.68 6.27 -14.45
CA ALA A 72 8.04 6.69 -15.80
C ALA A 72 8.31 8.20 -15.82
N GLY A 73 9.32 8.61 -16.58
CA GLY A 73 9.70 10.02 -16.70
C GLY A 73 10.58 10.56 -15.56
N ASP A 74 11.15 9.68 -14.73
CA ASP A 74 12.14 10.02 -13.69
C ASP A 74 11.63 11.10 -12.70
N PRO A 75 10.52 10.83 -11.99
CA PRO A 75 9.96 11.79 -11.06
C PRO A 75 10.89 12.02 -9.87
N THR A 76 10.91 13.24 -9.36
CA THR A 76 11.56 13.54 -8.08
C THR A 76 10.89 12.76 -6.94
N VAL A 77 11.64 12.54 -5.85
CA VAL A 77 11.09 11.90 -4.65
C VAL A 77 9.85 12.62 -4.12
N ALA A 78 9.82 13.95 -4.22
CA ALA A 78 8.68 14.76 -3.80
C ALA A 78 7.41 14.50 -4.64
N GLU A 79 7.57 14.40 -5.97
CA GLU A 79 6.47 14.09 -6.89
C GLU A 79 5.96 12.66 -6.67
N LEU A 80 6.88 11.72 -6.45
CA LEU A 80 6.53 10.33 -6.15
C LEU A 80 5.74 10.22 -4.84
N LEU A 81 6.18 10.90 -3.78
CA LEU A 81 5.46 10.94 -2.50
C LEU A 81 4.07 11.57 -2.65
N ALA A 82 3.94 12.65 -3.42
CA ALA A 82 2.64 13.25 -3.70
C ALA A 82 1.73 12.30 -4.48
N GLN A 83 2.28 11.55 -5.43
CA GLN A 83 1.56 10.53 -6.20
C GLN A 83 1.08 9.38 -5.30
N VAL A 84 1.97 8.81 -4.48
CA VAL A 84 1.65 7.75 -3.51
C VAL A 84 0.59 8.22 -2.55
N ARG A 85 0.73 9.41 -1.95
CA ARG A 85 -0.26 9.97 -1.03
C ARG A 85 -1.64 10.06 -1.67
N ARG A 86 -1.76 10.68 -2.85
CA ARG A 86 -3.05 10.82 -3.56
C ARG A 86 -3.69 9.47 -3.85
N ARG A 87 -2.92 8.52 -4.38
CA ARG A 87 -3.43 7.20 -4.77
C ARG A 87 -3.76 6.32 -3.57
N SER A 88 -2.97 6.37 -2.50
CA SER A 88 -3.27 5.66 -1.25
C SER A 88 -4.55 6.19 -0.62
N LEU A 89 -4.76 7.52 -0.59
CA LEU A 89 -6.02 8.10 -0.08
C LEU A 89 -7.23 7.67 -0.93
N ALA A 90 -7.14 7.73 -2.26
CA ALA A 90 -8.21 7.26 -3.14
C ALA A 90 -8.49 5.75 -2.95
N ALA A 91 -7.46 4.93 -2.73
CA ALA A 91 -7.64 3.52 -2.42
C ALA A 91 -8.36 3.31 -1.08
N PHE A 92 -8.05 4.11 -0.06
CA PHE A 92 -8.77 4.08 1.23
C PHE A 92 -10.22 4.55 1.11
N GLU A 93 -10.56 5.48 0.21
CA GLU A 93 -11.94 5.89 -0.05
C GLU A 93 -12.79 4.73 -0.58
N HIS A 94 -12.19 3.82 -1.37
CA HIS A 94 -12.84 2.66 -1.97
C HIS A 94 -12.52 1.33 -1.27
N GLN A 95 -12.10 1.38 0.00
CA GLN A 95 -11.59 0.21 0.70
C GLN A 95 -12.58 -0.94 0.93
N ASP A 96 -13.88 -0.69 0.72
CA ASP A 96 -14.95 -1.67 0.89
C ASP A 96 -15.12 -2.59 -0.32
N VAL A 97 -14.49 -2.24 -1.46
CA VAL A 97 -14.52 -3.09 -2.64
C VAL A 97 -13.63 -4.31 -2.38
N PRO A 98 -14.18 -5.54 -2.38
CA PRO A 98 -13.37 -6.73 -2.18
C PRO A 98 -12.33 -6.88 -3.28
N PHE A 99 -11.13 -7.33 -2.92
CA PHE A 99 -10.06 -7.59 -3.89
C PHE A 99 -10.50 -8.54 -5.02
N GLU A 100 -11.31 -9.54 -4.70
CA GLU A 100 -11.84 -10.53 -5.65
C GLU A 100 -12.70 -9.87 -6.73
N VAL A 101 -13.49 -8.86 -6.37
CA VAL A 101 -14.32 -8.09 -7.31
C VAL A 101 -13.43 -7.29 -8.28
N LEU A 102 -12.28 -6.77 -7.80
CA LEU A 102 -11.31 -6.11 -8.66
C LEU A 102 -10.69 -7.09 -9.67
N VAL A 103 -10.31 -8.29 -9.23
CA VAL A 103 -9.77 -9.34 -10.10
C VAL A 103 -10.79 -9.75 -11.16
N GLU A 104 -12.04 -9.99 -10.76
CA GLU A 104 -13.11 -10.34 -11.68
C GLU A 104 -13.34 -9.24 -12.72
N ARG A 105 -13.40 -7.98 -12.29
CA ARG A 105 -13.73 -6.86 -13.17
C ARG A 105 -12.62 -6.46 -14.12
N LEU A 106 -11.36 -6.57 -13.69
CA LEU A 106 -10.17 -6.30 -14.50
C LEU A 106 -9.81 -7.47 -15.42
N ASN A 107 -10.27 -8.68 -15.08
CA ASN A 107 -10.07 -9.92 -15.82
C ASN A 107 -8.63 -10.09 -16.37
N PRO A 108 -7.59 -10.01 -15.51
CA PRO A 108 -6.21 -10.16 -15.95
C PRO A 108 -5.93 -11.59 -16.44
N THR A 109 -4.88 -11.75 -17.25
CA THR A 109 -4.44 -13.07 -17.72
C THR A 109 -4.17 -13.99 -16.53
N ARG A 110 -4.98 -15.05 -16.41
CA ARG A 110 -4.82 -16.03 -15.33
C ARG A 110 -3.54 -16.83 -15.53
N SER A 111 -2.85 -17.08 -14.44
CA SER A 111 -1.63 -17.88 -14.39
C SER A 111 -1.57 -18.60 -13.06
N MET A 112 -1.04 -19.82 -13.07
CA MET A 112 -0.78 -20.60 -11.86
C MET A 112 0.55 -20.19 -11.19
N SER A 113 1.37 -19.38 -11.86
CA SER A 113 2.73 -19.04 -11.42
C SER A 113 2.82 -17.70 -10.68
N HIS A 114 1.80 -16.84 -10.76
CA HIS A 114 1.81 -15.54 -10.10
C HIS A 114 0.39 -15.04 -9.78
N HIS A 115 0.29 -14.22 -8.75
CA HIS A 115 -0.96 -13.60 -8.31
C HIS A 115 -1.46 -12.54 -9.32
N PRO A 116 -2.79 -12.43 -9.57
CA PRO A 116 -3.34 -11.80 -10.78
C PRO A 116 -3.13 -10.30 -10.92
N LEU A 117 -2.97 -9.56 -9.81
CA LEU A 117 -2.84 -8.09 -9.85
C LEU A 117 -1.59 -7.55 -9.16
N VAL A 118 -1.02 -8.31 -8.21
CA VAL A 118 0.09 -7.84 -7.38
C VAL A 118 0.96 -9.02 -6.97
N GLN A 119 2.28 -8.89 -7.09
CA GLN A 119 3.24 -9.92 -6.72
C GLN A 119 4.07 -9.55 -5.47
N VAL A 120 4.05 -8.27 -5.06
CA VAL A 120 4.73 -7.76 -3.87
C VAL A 120 3.72 -7.05 -2.97
N ALA A 121 3.70 -7.41 -1.68
CA ALA A 121 2.86 -6.77 -0.68
C ALA A 121 3.70 -6.10 0.41
N LEU A 122 3.24 -4.94 0.89
CA LEU A 122 3.80 -4.23 2.03
C LEU A 122 2.76 -4.14 3.15
N ALA A 123 2.96 -4.90 4.22
CA ALA A 123 2.16 -4.81 5.43
C ALA A 123 2.80 -3.79 6.41
N TRP A 124 1.96 -3.04 7.12
CA TRP A 124 2.39 -2.05 8.09
C TRP A 124 1.63 -2.21 9.40
N GLN A 125 2.36 -2.35 10.49
CA GLN A 125 1.83 -2.36 11.83
C GLN A 125 2.41 -1.16 12.57
N PRO A 126 1.59 -0.19 12.99
CA PRO A 126 2.06 0.86 13.89
C PRO A 126 2.58 0.20 15.17
N ASN A 127 3.79 0.53 15.62
CA ASN A 127 4.24 0.12 16.95
C ASN A 127 3.45 0.92 17.99
N GLY A 128 2.50 0.27 18.67
CA GLY A 128 1.72 0.88 19.76
C GLY A 128 0.45 0.11 20.06
N GLU A 129 0.49 -0.61 21.17
CA GLU A 129 -0.55 -1.42 21.84
C GLU A 129 -0.97 -2.74 21.16
N PRO A 130 -0.96 -3.87 21.92
CA PRO A 130 -1.84 -4.97 21.56
C PRO A 130 -3.26 -4.39 21.56
N THR A 131 -4.02 -4.58 20.49
CA THR A 131 -5.48 -4.52 20.60
C THR A 131 -5.83 -5.44 21.76
N ALA A 132 -6.24 -4.85 22.89
CA ALA A 132 -6.69 -5.58 24.05
C ALA A 132 -7.81 -6.52 23.59
N GLY A 133 -7.49 -7.81 23.52
CA GLY A 133 -8.48 -8.88 23.55
C GLY A 133 -8.73 -9.29 24.98
#